data_AF-A0A392TDS8-F1
#
_entry.id   AF-A0A392TDS8-F1
#
_cell.length_a   1.000
_cell.length_b   1.000
_cell.length_c   1.000
_cell.angle_alpha   90.00
_cell.angle_beta   90.00
_cell.angle_gamma   90.00
#
_symmetry.space_group_name_H-M   'P 1'
#
loop_
_entity.id
_entity.type
_entity.pdbx_description
1 polymer ?
#
loop_
_entity_poly.entity_id
_entity_poly.type
_entity_poly.pdbx_seq_one_letter_code
_entity_poly.pdbx_strand_id
1 'polypeptide(L)' 'MMSSLVPKASLDEIQRMQRNFIWGDTESKRKFHAIGWDKIAVLKWMGGLGMRKLDFMNKACL' A
#
# COMPACT_ATOMS: atom_id res chain seq x y z
N MET A 1 -21.68 -15.16 -8.14
CA MET A 1 -21.16 -14.18 -7.16
C MET A 1 -20.78 -12.94 -7.96
N MET A 2 -21.46 -11.80 -7.80
CA MET A 2 -21.02 -10.57 -8.45
C MET A 2 -19.83 -10.01 -7.66
N SER A 3 -18.63 -10.20 -8.19
CA SER A 3 -17.43 -9.48 -7.73
C SER A 3 -17.46 -8.10 -8.39
N SER A 4 -17.56 -7.04 -7.60
CA SER A 4 -17.41 -5.66 -8.07
C SER A 4 -16.09 -5.10 -7.56
N LEU A 5 -15.51 -4.17 -8.32
CA LEU A 5 -14.29 -3.49 -7.90
C LEU A 5 -14.53 -2.75 -6.58
N VAL A 6 -13.60 -2.92 -5.64
CA VAL A 6 -13.55 -2.08 -4.45
C VAL A 6 -13.35 -0.62 -4.86
N PRO A 7 -14.11 0.34 -4.29
CA PRO A 7 -13.93 1.76 -4.59
C PRO A 7 -12.50 2.23 -4.33
N LYS A 8 -11.99 3.08 -5.24
CA LYS A 8 -10.61 3.58 -5.17
C LYS A 8 -10.27 4.27 -3.84
N ALA A 9 -11.21 5.05 -3.30
CA ALA A 9 -11.02 5.74 -2.02
C ALA A 9 -10.68 4.77 -0.88
N SER A 10 -11.34 3.61 -0.82
CA SER A 10 -11.06 2.58 0.17
C SER A 10 -9.66 1.97 -0.01
N LEU A 11 -9.23 1.75 -1.26
CA LEU A 11 -7.88 1.26 -1.54
C LEU A 11 -6.81 2.28 -1.12
N ASP A 12 -7.04 3.56 -1.41
CA ASP A 12 -6.13 4.66 -1.07
C ASP A 12 -6.00 4.81 0.46
N GLU A 13 -7.09 4.65 1.20
CA GLU A 13 -7.11 4.68 2.66
C GLU A 13 -6.33 3.50 3.27
N ILE A 14 -6.52 2.29 2.74
CA ILE A 14 -5.75 1.11 3.19
C ILE A 14 -4.25 1.31 2.92
N GLN A 15 -3.87 1.78 1.73
CA GLN A 15 -2.46 2.06 1.44
C GLN A 15 -1.88 3.16 2.34
N ARG A 16 -2.68 4.18 2.69
CA ARG A 16 -2.28 5.22 3.66
C ARG A 16 -2.03 4.60 5.03
N MET A 17 -2.90 3.73 5.52
CA MET A 17 -2.71 3.03 6.80
C MET A 17 -1.43 2.18 6.81
N GLN A 18 -1.17 1.43 5.74
CA GLN A 18 0.05 0.62 5.60
C GLN A 18 1.32 1.49 5.61
N ARG A 19 1.31 2.62 4.87
CA ARG A 19 2.40 3.60 4.88
C ARG A 19 2.65 4.18 6.26
N ASN A 20 1.57 4.60 6.92
CA ASN A 20 1.66 5.15 8.27
C ASN A 20 2.23 4.15 9.26
N PHE A 21 1.82 2.89 9.19
CA PHE A 21 2.38 1.83 10.02
C PHE A 21 3.89 1.65 9.80
N ILE A 22 4.34 1.58 8.53
CA ILE A 22 5.74 1.33 8.19
C ILE A 22 6.66 2.49 8.59
N TRP A 23 6.26 3.71 8.29
CA TRP A 23 7.06 4.89 8.64
C TRP A 23 6.79 5.40 10.05
N GLY A 24 5.82 4.83 10.75
CA GLY A 24 5.40 5.24 12.08
C GLY A 24 4.82 6.66 12.10
N ASP A 25 4.17 7.07 11.01
CA ASP A 25 3.45 8.34 10.90
C ASP A 25 2.14 8.25 11.69
N THR A 26 1.75 9.38 12.28
CA THR A 26 0.43 9.58 12.88
C THR A 26 -0.35 10.64 12.10
N GLU A 27 -1.62 10.86 12.43
CA GLU A 27 -2.39 11.93 11.79
C GLU A 27 -1.76 13.32 11.96
N SER A 28 -1.09 13.54 13.10
CA SER A 28 -0.48 14.81 13.48
C SER A 28 1.01 14.91 13.17
N LYS A 29 1.70 13.81 12.90
CA LYS A 29 3.16 13.79 12.76
C LYS A 29 3.62 12.87 11.63
N ARG A 30 4.35 13.45 10.67
CA ARG A 30 5.13 12.69 9.69
C ARG A 30 6.57 12.54 10.17
N LYS A 31 7.11 11.33 10.05
CA LYS A 31 8.50 10.99 10.31
C LYS A 31 9.30 11.03 9.01
N PHE A 32 10.63 10.97 9.13
CA PHE A 32 11.51 10.92 7.98
C PHE A 32 11.39 9.57 7.26
N HIS A 33 11.16 9.61 5.94
CA HIS A 33 11.02 8.42 5.10
C HIS A 33 12.35 8.14 4.39
N ALA A 34 13.19 7.29 4.97
CA ALA A 34 14.51 6.96 4.41
C ALA A 34 14.45 6.21 3.05
N ILE A 35 13.36 5.47 2.82
CA ILE A 35 13.14 4.70 1.60
C ILE A 35 11.72 5.00 1.10
N GLY A 36 11.59 5.35 -0.19
CA GLY A 36 10.31 5.64 -0.82
C GLY A 36 9.42 4.40 -0.96
N TRP A 37 8.10 4.62 -0.98
CA TRP A 37 7.09 3.55 -0.98
C TRP A 37 7.26 2.53 -2.11
N ASP A 38 7.53 3.00 -3.33
CA ASP A 38 7.68 2.11 -4.49
C ASP A 38 8.84 1.13 -4.33
N LYS A 39 9.95 1.53 -3.68
CA LYS A 39 11.06 0.60 -3.39
C LYS A 39 10.68 -0.43 -2.34
N ILE A 40 9.91 -0.04 -1.33
CA ILE A 40 9.42 -0.95 -0.29
C ILE A 40 8.41 -1.95 -0.86
N ALA A 41 7.60 -1.54 -1.85
CA ALA A 41 6.60 -2.40 -2.49
C ALA A 41 7.19 -3.50 -3.41
N VAL A 42 8.47 -3.40 -3.77
CA VAL A 42 9.16 -4.42 -4.57
C VAL A 42 9.18 -5.78 -3.85
N LEU A 43 9.26 -6.88 -4.61
CA LEU A 43 9.30 -8.24 -4.08
C LEU A 43 10.44 -8.46 -3.07
N LYS A 44 10.22 -9.34 -2.09
CA LYS A 44 11.20 -9.63 -1.03
C LYS A 44 12.56 -10.07 -1.55
N TRP A 45 12.58 -10.94 -2.55
CA TRP A 45 13.83 -11.43 -3.17
C TRP A 45 14.58 -10.37 -3.98
N MET A 46 13.92 -9.26 -4.31
CA MET A 46 14.50 -8.08 -4.96
C MET A 46 14.85 -6.97 -3.95
N GLY A 47 14.76 -7.24 -2.64
CA GLY A 47 15.15 -6.29 -1.58
C GLY A 47 14.04 -5.37 -1.05
N GLY A 48 12.78 -5.59 -1.43
CA GLY A 48 11.62 -4.89 -0.84
C GLY A 48 10.90 -5.72 0.24
N LEU A 49 9.70 -5.29 0.63
CA LEU A 49 8.81 -6.03 1.56
C LEU A 49 7.78 -6.91 0.85
N GLY A 50 7.65 -6.78 -0.47
CA GLY A 50 6.70 -7.53 -1.29
C GLY A 50 5.25 -7.10 -1.12
N MET A 51 5.00 -5.84 -0.75
CA MET A 51 3.65 -5.31 -0.66
C MET A 51 3.07 -5.09 -2.06
N ARG A 52 1.95 -5.74 -2.34
CA ARG A 52 1.26 -5.59 -3.62
C ARG A 52 0.49 -4.28 -3.66
N LYS A 53 0.52 -3.61 -4.81
CA LYS A 53 -0.31 -2.43 -5.08
C LYS A 53 -1.78 -2.86 -5.16
N LEU A 54 -2.61 -2.31 -4.27
CA LEU A 54 -4.00 -2.75 -4.11
C LEU A 54 -4.84 -2.51 -5.37
N ASP A 55 -4.54 -1.48 -6.16
CA ASP A 55 -5.23 -1.23 -7.43
C ASP A 55 -5.06 -2.38 -8.43
N PHE A 56 -3.85 -2.95 -8.48
CA PHE A 56 -3.57 -4.09 -9.36
C PHE A 56 -4.25 -5.35 -8.84
N MET A 57 -4.27 -5.56 -7.52
CA MET A 57 -4.99 -6.68 -6.92
C MET A 57 -6.49 -6.60 -7.16
N ASN A 58 -7.09 -5.43 -6.95
CA ASN A 58 -8.52 -5.20 -7.13
C ASN A 58 -8.97 -5.55 -8.56
N LYS A 59 -8.17 -5.17 -9.57
CA LYS A 59 -8.42 -5.52 -10.98
C LYS A 59 -8.20 -7.01 -11.28
N ALA A 60 -7.26 -7.66 -10.60
CA ALA A 60 -6.95 -9.08 -10.80
C ALA A 60 -7.96 -10.03 -10.14
N CYS A 61 -8.80 -9.54 -9.23
CA CYS A 61 -9.84 -10.31 -8.52
C CYS A 61 -11.22 -10.24 -9.20
N LEU A 62 -11.25 -9.81 -10.47
CA LEU A 62 -12.44 -9.84 -11.33
C LEU A 62 -12.44 -11.07 -12.23
#